data_AF-A0A933E638-F1
#
_entry.id   AF-A0A933E638-F1
#
_cell.length_a   1.000
_cell.length_b   1.000
_cell.length_c   1.000
_cell.angle_alpha   90.00
_cell.angle_beta   90.00
_cell.angle_gamma   90.00
#
_symmetry.space_group_name_H-M   'P 1'
#
loop_
_entity.id
_entity.type
_entity.pdbx_description
1 polymer ?
#
loop_
_entity_poly.entity_id
_entity_poly.type
_entity_poly.pdbx_seq_one_letter_code
_entity_poly.pdbx_strand_id
1 'polypeptide(L)'
;MVEKPKGPLRTGFTTGACSAAAAKAAVAALLTRKPQAAVEIHLPTAKRVTFAVKRCDIGADEAVCSVVKDAGDDPDCTHGAELTATVRF
;
A
#
# COMPACT_ATOMS: atom_id res chain seq x y z
N MET A 1 27.67 -12.77 -5.80
CA MET A 1 27.51 -11.47 -6.49
C MET A 1 26.17 -11.55 -7.20
N VAL A 2 25.18 -10.74 -6.84
CA VAL A 2 23.86 -10.77 -7.51
C VAL A 2 24.04 -10.15 -8.89
N GLU A 3 23.67 -10.88 -9.95
CA GLU A 3 23.77 -10.40 -11.33
C GLU A 3 22.85 -9.18 -11.51
N LYS A 4 23.36 -8.08 -12.09
CA LYS A 4 22.53 -6.90 -12.36
C LYS A 4 21.51 -7.25 -13.44
N PRO A 5 20.21 -6.97 -13.24
CA PRO A 5 19.21 -7.21 -14.27
C PRO A 5 19.55 -6.43 -15.54
N LYS A 6 19.41 -7.08 -16.70
CA LYS A 6 19.55 -6.44 -18.01
C LYS A 6 18.27 -5.68 -18.34
N GLY A 7 18.35 -4.36 -18.44
CA GLY A 7 17.21 -3.49 -18.78
C GLY A 7 17.02 -2.34 -17.80
N PRO A 8 15.96 -1.53 -17.97
CA PRO A 8 15.63 -0.46 -17.04
C PRO A 8 15.23 -1.04 -15.67
N LEU A 9 15.75 -0.44 -14.60
CA LEU A 9 15.44 -0.84 -13.23
C LEU A 9 13.99 -0.51 -12.86
N ARG A 10 13.35 -1.41 -12.13
CA ARG A 10 12.01 -1.22 -11.55
C ARG A 10 12.10 -0.37 -10.30
N THR A 11 11.27 0.66 -10.23
CA THR A 11 11.09 1.47 -9.01
C THR A 11 10.05 0.83 -8.10
N GLY A 12 10.36 0.74 -6.81
CA GLY A 12 9.40 0.38 -5.77
C GLY A 12 8.77 1.57 -5.06
N PHE A 13 8.07 1.27 -3.97
CA PHE A 13 7.45 2.22 -3.07
C PHE A 13 8.00 2.08 -1.66
N THR A 14 8.12 3.20 -0.96
CA THR A 14 8.57 3.20 0.43
C THR A 14 7.52 2.58 1.35
N THR A 15 7.98 2.14 2.53
CA THR A 15 7.10 1.64 3.60
C THR A 15 6.04 2.68 3.96
N GLY A 16 6.41 3.96 4.06
CA GLY A 16 5.48 5.05 4.36
C GLY A 16 4.38 5.24 3.30
N ALA A 17 4.72 5.12 2.00
CA ALA A 17 3.72 5.20 0.94
C ALA A 17 2.72 4.03 1.01
N CYS A 18 3.20 2.80 1.26
CA CYS A 18 2.34 1.63 1.41
C CYS A 18 1.44 1.75 2.65
N SER A 19 1.97 2.20 3.79
CA SER A 19 1.18 2.45 5.01
C SER A 19 0.14 3.55 4.81
N ALA A 20 0.48 4.63 4.10
CA ALA A 20 -0.47 5.70 3.79
C ALA A 20 -1.60 5.20 2.87
N ALA A 21 -1.28 4.36 1.89
CA ALA A 21 -2.28 3.71 1.05
C ALA A 21 -3.21 2.81 1.86
N ALA A 22 -2.67 1.94 2.72
CA ALA A 22 -3.47 1.09 3.61
C ALA A 22 -4.40 1.92 4.52
N ALA A 23 -3.89 2.99 5.13
CA ALA A 23 -4.69 3.87 5.98
C ALA A 23 -5.80 4.58 5.19
N LYS A 24 -5.50 5.10 4.00
CA LYS A 24 -6.52 5.73 3.14
C LYS A 24 -7.59 4.74 2.70
N ALA A 25 -7.21 3.51 2.35
CA ALA A 25 -8.15 2.45 2.01
C ALA A 25 -9.07 2.11 3.19
N ALA A 26 -8.52 2.00 4.40
CA ALA A 26 -9.29 1.74 5.62
C ALA A 26 -10.30 2.85 5.91
N VAL A 27 -9.90 4.12 5.84
CA VAL A 27 -10.82 5.27 5.98
C VAL A 27 -11.92 5.22 4.92
N ALA A 28 -11.57 4.97 3.66
CA ALA A 28 -12.55 4.89 2.59
C ALA A 28 -13.54 3.74 2.81
N ALA A 29 -13.06 2.57 3.24
CA ALA A 29 -13.89 1.43 3.57
C ALA A 29 -14.83 1.70 4.76
N LEU A 30 -14.33 2.34 5.82
CA LEU A 30 -15.11 2.71 7.00
C LEU A 30 -16.25 3.69 6.64
N LEU A 31 -15.94 4.74 5.88
CA LEU A 31 -16.93 5.77 5.51
C LEU A 31 -17.96 5.27 4.50
N THR A 32 -17.54 4.47 3.52
CA THR A 32 -18.42 4.03 2.42
C THR A 32 -19.13 2.71 2.71
N ARG A 33 -18.69 1.97 3.74
CA ARG A 33 -19.11 0.60 4.03
C ARG A 33 -18.92 -0.35 2.85
N LYS A 34 -17.93 -0.08 2.00
CA LYS A 34 -17.62 -0.88 0.80
C LYS A 34 -16.15 -1.32 0.80
N PRO A 35 -15.86 -2.59 0.47
CA PRO A 35 -14.49 -3.05 0.38
C PRO A 35 -13.75 -2.31 -0.74
N GLN A 36 -12.48 -1.96 -0.50
CA GLN A 36 -11.63 -1.28 -1.47
C GLN A 36 -10.70 -2.31 -2.11
N ALA A 37 -10.72 -2.42 -3.44
CA ALA A 37 -9.77 -3.25 -4.18
C ALA A 37 -8.46 -2.50 -4.52
N ALA A 38 -8.52 -1.17 -4.58
CA ALA A 38 -7.39 -0.31 -4.87
C ALA A 38 -7.61 1.07 -4.24
N VAL A 39 -6.51 1.81 -4.05
CA VAL A 39 -6.54 3.16 -3.51
C VAL A 39 -5.48 4.03 -4.15
N GLU A 40 -5.85 5.24 -4.56
CA GLU A 40 -4.89 6.21 -5.07
C GLU A 40 -4.39 7.11 -3.94
N ILE A 41 -3.07 7.32 -3.82
CA ILE A 41 -2.49 8.34 -2.94
C ILE A 41 -1.60 9.31 -3.70
N HIS A 42 -1.40 10.49 -3.11
CA HIS A 42 -0.45 11.48 -3.60
C HIS A 42 0.88 11.26 -2.88
N LEU A 43 1.94 11.09 -3.65
CA LEU A 43 3.29 10.95 -3.12
C LEU A 43 3.93 12.34 -2.97
N PRO A 44 4.91 12.51 -2.05
CA PRO A 44 5.66 13.76 -1.90
C PRO A 44 6.32 14.25 -3.20
N THR A 45 6.56 13.36 -4.16
CA THR A 45 7.10 13.69 -5.49
C THR A 45 6.04 14.26 -6.46
N ALA A 46 4.90 14.75 -5.96
CA ALA A 46 3.75 15.23 -6.73
C ALA A 46 3.12 14.19 -7.70
N LYS A 47 3.44 12.91 -7.55
CA LYS A 47 2.88 11.82 -8.37
C LYS A 47 1.63 11.24 -7.69
N ARG A 48 0.62 10.89 -8.49
CA ARG A 48 -0.52 10.08 -8.03
C ARG A 48 -0.27 8.64 -8.39
N VAL A 49 -0.43 7.74 -7.42
CA VAL A 49 -0.16 6.32 -7.60
C VAL A 49 -1.30 5.52 -7.01
N THR A 50 -1.76 4.53 -7.77
CA THR A 50 -2.77 3.56 -7.32
C THR A 50 -2.09 2.32 -6.77
N PHE A 51 -2.42 1.97 -5.53
CA PHE A 51 -1.97 0.76 -4.84
C PHE A 51 -3.10 -0.27 -4.83
N ALA A 52 -2.76 -1.52 -5.09
CA ALA A 52 -3.68 -2.63 -4.86
C ALA A 52 -3.85 -2.86 -3.36
N VAL A 53 -5.08 -3.01 -2.91
CA VAL A 53 -5.40 -3.33 -1.52
C VAL A 53 -5.43 -4.85 -1.39
N LYS A 54 -4.57 -5.39 -0.52
CA LYS A 54 -4.41 -6.84 -0.33
C LYS A 54 -5.54 -7.43 0.53
N ARG A 55 -5.89 -6.73 1.61
CA ARG A 55 -6.94 -7.09 2.55
C ARG A 55 -7.81 -5.87 2.79
N CYS A 56 -9.13 -6.05 2.91
CA CYS A 56 -10.07 -5.00 3.26
C CYS A 56 -11.26 -5.60 4.02
N ASP A 57 -11.21 -5.54 5.36
CA ASP A 57 -12.28 -6.02 6.23
C ASP A 57 -13.02 -4.84 6.85
N ILE A 58 -14.33 -4.95 6.95
CA ILE A 58 -15.20 -3.89 7.49
C ILE A 58 -15.96 -4.45 8.68
N GLY A 59 -15.70 -3.90 9.86
CA GLY A 59 -16.39 -4.19 11.11
C GLY A 59 -17.54 -3.21 11.38
N ALA A 60 -18.09 -3.27 12.60
CA ALA A 60 -19.19 -2.41 13.00
C ALA A 60 -18.78 -0.93 13.09
N ASP A 61 -17.65 -0.64 13.72
CA ASP A 61 -17.12 0.70 14.01
C ASP A 61 -15.67 0.87 13.54
N GLU A 62 -15.11 -0.14 12.88
CA GLU A 62 -13.75 -0.14 12.36
C GLU A 62 -13.66 -0.69 10.93
N ALA A 63 -12.55 -0.39 10.26
CA ALA A 63 -12.14 -1.04 9.02
C ALA A 63 -10.64 -1.31 9.05
N VAL A 64 -10.24 -2.45 8.50
CA VAL A 64 -8.85 -2.91 8.40
C VAL A 64 -8.49 -3.05 6.94
N CYS A 65 -7.43 -2.39 6.50
CA CYS A 65 -6.90 -2.56 5.15
C CYS A 65 -5.40 -2.82 5.16
N SER A 66 -4.90 -3.52 4.14
CA SER A 66 -3.47 -3.73 3.95
C SER A 66 -3.00 -3.56 2.52
N VAL A 67 -1.71 -3.24 2.36
CA VAL A 67 -1.00 -3.11 1.08
C VAL A 67 0.34 -3.83 1.20
N VAL A 68 0.71 -4.64 0.20
CA VAL A 68 2.01 -5.32 0.17
C VAL A 68 3.04 -4.41 -0.50
N LYS A 69 4.17 -4.19 0.16
CA LYS A 69 5.25 -3.36 -0.37
C LYS A 69 5.99 -4.05 -1.51
N ASP A 70 6.00 -3.41 -2.67
CA ASP A 70 6.94 -3.71 -3.75
C ASP A 70 8.11 -2.72 -3.68
N ALA A 71 9.33 -3.22 -3.57
CA ALA A 71 10.56 -2.41 -3.46
C ALA A 71 11.26 -2.25 -4.83
N GLY A 72 10.69 -2.82 -5.90
CA GLY A 72 11.33 -2.87 -7.20
C GLY A 72 12.58 -3.77 -7.13
N ASP A 73 13.68 -3.31 -7.71
CA ASP A 73 14.95 -4.04 -7.71
C ASP A 73 15.86 -3.68 -6.52
N ASP A 74 15.39 -2.86 -5.59
CA ASP A 74 16.15 -2.49 -4.38
C ASP A 74 16.21 -3.68 -3.40
N PRO A 75 17.40 -4.12 -2.95
CA PRO A 75 17.55 -5.16 -1.91
C PRO A 75 17.13 -4.63 -0.53
N ASP A 76 15.84 -4.36 -0.39
CA ASP A 76 15.17 -3.81 0.78
C ASP A 76 14.64 -4.94 1.67
N CYS A 77 15.03 -4.96 2.95
CA CYS A 77 14.65 -6.02 3.89
C CYS A 77 13.15 -6.07 4.22
N THR A 78 12.39 -5.04 3.85
CA THR A 78 10.94 -4.95 4.03
C THR A 78 10.18 -5.16 2.73
N HIS A 79 10.84 -5.54 1.62
CA HIS A 79 10.15 -5.99 0.42
C HIS A 79 9.19 -7.14 0.73
N GLY A 80 7.98 -7.08 0.20
CA GLY A 80 6.93 -8.07 0.44
C GLY A 80 6.25 -7.95 1.80
N ALA A 81 6.66 -7.01 2.67
CA ALA A 81 5.95 -6.76 3.92
C ALA A 81 4.50 -6.32 3.64
N GLU A 82 3.58 -6.82 4.45
CA GLU A 82 2.16 -6.43 4.41
C GLU A 82 1.90 -5.30 5.40
N LEU A 83 1.73 -4.09 4.89
CA LEU A 83 1.49 -2.90 5.69
C LEU A 83 -0.01 -2.79 5.96
N THR A 84 -0.39 -2.95 7.23
CA THR A 84 -1.80 -2.99 7.66
C THR A 84 -2.15 -1.76 8.48
N ALA A 85 -3.33 -1.21 8.25
CA ALA A 85 -3.90 -0.11 9.02
C ALA A 85 -5.32 -0.47 9.50
N THR A 86 -5.60 -0.18 10.77
CA THR A 86 -6.94 -0.24 11.36
C THR A 86 -7.39 1.18 11.67
N VAL A 87 -8.60 1.53 11.24
CA VAL A 87 -9.23 2.84 11.50
C VAL A 87 -10.59 2.60 12.14
N ARG A 88 -10.93 3.41 13.14
CA ARG A 88 -12.17 3.34 13.92
C ARG A 88 -12.75 4.73 14.17
N PHE A 89 -14.04 4.81 14.47
CA PHE A 89 -14.70 6.04 14.94
C PHE A 89 -14.22 6.49 16.33
#